data_AF-A0A948G678-F1
#
_entry.id   AF-A0A948G678-F1
#
_cell.length_a   1.000
_cell.length_b   1.000
_cell.length_c   1.000
_cell.angle_alpha   90.00
_cell.angle_beta   90.00
_cell.angle_gamma   90.00
#
_symmetry.space_group_name_H-M   'P 1'
#
loop_
_entity.id
_entity.type
_entity.pdbx_description
1 polymer ?
#
loop_
_entity_poly.entity_id
_entity_poly.type
_entity_poly.pdbx_seq_one_letter_code
_entity_poly.pdbx_strand_id
1 'polypeptide(L)' 'MYAQNEKLIPVYIEDEMKNSYITYAMSVIVGRALPDARDGLKPVHRRILYAMMDLGLEHNKAY' A
#
# COMPACT_ATOMS: atom_id res chain seq x y z
N MET A 1 -15.69 -1.78 31.66
CA MET A 1 -14.75 -1.68 32.80
C MET A 1 -13.40 -2.14 32.27
N TYR A 2 -12.44 -1.23 32.10
CA TYR A 2 -11.09 -1.57 31.64
C TYR A 2 -10.42 -2.51 32.66
N ALA A 3 -9.72 -3.54 32.19
CA ALA A 3 -8.99 -4.45 33.07
C ALA A 3 -7.88 -3.66 33.79
N GLN A 4 -7.67 -3.92 35.08
CA GLN A 4 -6.77 -3.16 35.98
C GLN A 4 -5.28 -3.09 35.56
N ASN A 5 -4.90 -3.64 34.40
CA ASN A 5 -3.53 -3.67 33.88
C ASN A 5 -3.39 -3.20 32.41
N GLU A 6 -4.38 -2.50 31.84
CA GLU A 6 -4.21 -1.90 30.51
C GLU A 6 -3.38 -0.61 30.60
N LYS A 7 -2.18 -0.63 30.01
CA LYS A 7 -1.29 0.54 29.96
C LYS A 7 -1.80 1.53 28.91
N LEU A 8 -2.72 2.41 29.32
CA LEU A 8 -3.26 3.46 28.48
C LEU A 8 -2.16 4.50 28.18
N ILE A 9 -1.82 4.66 26.89
CA ILE A 9 -0.92 5.70 26.41
C ILE A 9 -1.80 6.83 25.87
N PRO A 10 -1.95 7.95 26.59
CA PRO A 10 -2.71 9.08 26.07
C PRO A 10 -1.96 9.69 24.87
N VAL A 11 -2.69 9.98 23.79
CA VAL A 11 -2.18 10.64 22.59
C VAL A 11 -3.05 11.85 22.30
N TYR A 12 -2.42 12.98 21.97
CA TYR A 12 -3.15 14.16 21.53
C TYR A 12 -3.76 13.93 20.15
N ILE A 13 -5.06 14.22 20.01
CA ILE A 13 -5.78 14.00 18.76
C ILE A 13 -5.18 14.78 17.58
N GLU A 14 -4.66 15.98 17.82
CA GLU A 14 -4.04 16.80 16.78
C GLU A 14 -2.77 16.14 16.21
N ASP A 15 -1.93 15.58 17.08
CA ASP A 15 -0.71 14.89 16.69
C ASP A 15 -1.02 13.59 15.95
N GLU A 16 -1.98 12.82 16.45
CA GLU A 16 -2.42 11.57 15.81
C GLU A 16 -3.00 11.83 14.42
N MET A 17 -3.84 12.85 14.28
CA MET A 17 -4.43 13.20 12.99
C MET A 17 -3.38 13.62 11.96
N LYS A 18 -2.41 14.46 12.35
CA LYS A 18 -1.30 14.84 11.45
C LYS A 18 -0.47 13.63 11.04
N ASN A 19 -0.11 12.77 11.97
CA ASN A 19 0.70 11.59 11.71
C ASN A 19 -0.03 10.58 10.81
N SER A 20 -1.28 10.27 11.12
CA SER A 20 -2.12 9.38 10.32
C SER A 20 -2.34 9.93 8.91
N TYR A 21 -2.59 11.23 8.78
CA TYR A 21 -2.75 11.87 7.47
C TYR A 21 -1.48 11.78 6.62
N ILE A 22 -0.32 12.15 7.17
CA ILE A 22 0.96 12.12 6.44
C ILE A 22 1.31 10.67 6.06
N THR A 23 1.12 9.73 6.97
CA THR A 23 1.41 8.31 6.73
C THR A 23 0.55 7.77 5.59
N TYR A 24 -0.75 8.06 5.61
CA TYR A 24 -1.64 7.65 4.54
C TYR A 24 -1.29 8.34 3.21
N ALA A 25 -1.10 9.66 3.22
CA ALA A 25 -0.76 10.43 2.02
C ALA A 25 0.52 9.91 1.36
N MET A 26 1.57 9.67 2.14
CA MET A 26 2.82 9.10 1.62
C MET A 26 2.62 7.70 1.06
N SER A 27 1.85 6.84 1.75
CA SER A 27 1.53 5.50 1.25
C SER A 27 0.81 5.53 -0.10
N VAL A 28 -0.09 6.51 -0.30
CA VAL A 28 -0.83 6.68 -1.54
C VAL A 28 0.07 7.18 -2.66
N ILE A 29 0.86 8.22 -2.39
CA ILE A 29 1.75 8.85 -3.39
C ILE A 29 2.74 7.82 -3.93
N VAL A 30 3.46 7.13 -3.04
CA VAL A 30 4.55 6.22 -3.41
C VAL A 30 4.03 4.84 -3.82
N GLY A 31 3.04 4.31 -3.09
CA GLY A 31 2.62 2.92 -3.20
C GLY A 31 1.43 2.66 -4.13
N ARG A 32 0.81 3.70 -4.68
CA ARG A 32 -0.45 3.55 -5.43
C ARG A 32 -0.61 4.51 -6.61
N ALA A 33 -0.41 5.79 -6.38
CA ALA A 33 -0.83 6.84 -7.31
C ALA A 33 0.19 7.10 -8.42
N LEU A 34 1.46 7.31 -8.06
CA LEU A 34 2.50 7.66 -9.03
C LEU A 34 3.15 6.39 -9.62
N PRO A 35 3.38 6.36 -10.95
CA PRO A 35 4.15 5.30 -11.58
C PRO A 35 5.66 5.46 -11.30
N ASP A 36 6.40 4.37 -11.41
CA ASP A 36 7.86 4.41 -11.35
C ASP A 36 8.42 4.99 -12.67
N ALA A 37 9.43 5.86 -12.59
CA ALA A 37 9.99 6.52 -13.77
C ALA A 37 10.73 5.54 -14.71
N ARG A 38 11.18 4.39 -14.21
CA ARG A 38 11.96 3.42 -14.98
C ARG A 38 11.12 2.66 -16.01
N ASP A 39 9.89 2.33 -15.63
CA ASP A 39 9.00 1.48 -16.42
C ASP A 39 7.63 2.13 -16.72
N GLY A 40 7.31 3.25 -16.08
CA GLY A 40 6.01 3.91 -16.20
C GLY A 40 4.85 3.13 -15.57
N LEU A 41 5.13 2.05 -14.82
CA LEU A 41 4.11 1.15 -14.29
C LEU A 41 3.74 1.50 -12.84
N LYS A 42 2.44 1.50 -12.58
CA LYS A 42 1.90 1.49 -11.22
C LYS A 42 2.14 0.12 -10.56
N PRO A 43 2.22 0.05 -9.21
CA PRO A 43 2.44 -1.21 -8.50
C PRO A 43 1.45 -2.32 -8.85
N VAL A 44 0.19 -1.99 -9.16
CA VAL A 44 -0.83 -2.98 -9.56
C VAL A 44 -0.51 -3.65 -10.89
N HIS A 45 -0.02 -2.90 -11.89
CA HIS A 45 0.33 -3.46 -13.20
C HIS A 45 1.50 -4.43 -13.07
N ARG A 46 2.53 -4.06 -12.30
CA ARG A 46 3.71 -4.91 -12.07
C ARG A 46 3.32 -6.26 -11.44
N ARG A 47 2.40 -6.25 -10.46
CA ARG A 47 1.90 -7.49 -9.83
C ARG A 47 1.10 -8.35 -10.79
N ILE A 48 0.25 -7.75 -11.63
CA ILE A 48 -0.54 -8.48 -12.64
C ILE A 48 0.40 -9.14 -13.66
N LEU A 49 1.33 -8.38 -14.23
CA LEU A 49 2.27 -8.92 -15.23
C LEU A 49 3.16 -10.02 -14.65
N TYR A 50 3.62 -9.85 -13.41
CA TYR A 50 4.38 -10.86 -12.72
C TYR A 50 3.55 -12.14 -12.47
N ALA A 51 2.31 -12.01 -12.01
CA ALA A 51 1.42 -13.15 -11.83
C ALA A 51 1.07 -13.86 -13.15
N MET A 52 0.88 -13.12 -14.23
CA MET A 52 0.66 -13.69 -15.56
C MET A 52 1.87 -14.49 -16.05
N MET A 53 3.08 -14.00 -15.76
CA MET A 53 4.33 -14.73 -16.05
C MET A 53 4.42 -16.02 -15.23
N ASP A 54 4.14 -15.96 -13.92
CA ASP A 54 4.15 -17.14 -13.04
C ASP A 54 3.10 -18.20 -13.45
N LEU A 55 1.95 -17.76 -13.98
CA LEU A 55 0.90 -18.64 -14.53
C LEU A 55 1.19 -19.11 -15.96
N GLY A 56 2.25 -18.58 -16.61
CA GLY A 56 2.61 -18.91 -17.99
C GLY A 56 1.57 -18.48 -19.02
N LEU A 57 0.86 -17.37 -18.78
CA LEU A 57 -0.15 -16.78 -19.67
C LEU A 57 0.52 -15.96 -20.78
N GLU A 58 1.19 -16.66 -21.67
CA GLU A 58 1.85 -16.06 -22.83
C GLU A 58 0.89 -15.86 -24.00
N HIS A 59 1.20 -14.89 -24.85
CA HIS A 59 0.42 -14.54 -26.05
C HIS A 59 0.21 -15.70 -27.05
N ASN A 60 1.06 -16.73 -26.99
CA ASN A 60 1.03 -17.89 -27.88
C ASN A 60 0.17 -19.05 -27.32
N LYS A 61 -0.44 -18.89 -26.14
CA LYS A 61 -1.29 -19.92 -25.53
C LYS A 61 -2.77 -19.66 -25.80
N ALA A 62 -3.56 -20.74 -25.70
CA ALA A 62 -5.01 -20.67 -25.79
C ALA A 62 -5.59 -19.87 -24.62
N TYR A 63 -6.73 -19.21 -24.87
CA TYR A 63 -7.45 -18.39 -23.90
C TYR A 63 -8.28 -19.22 -22.93
#